data_AF-X0SZV4-F1
#
_entry.id   AF-X0SZV4-F1
#
_cell.length_a   1.000
_cell.length_b   1.000
_cell.length_c   1.000
_cell.angle_alpha   90.00
_cell.angle_beta   90.00
_cell.angle_gamma   90.00
#
_symmetry.space_group_name_H-M   'P 1'
#
loop_
_entity.id
_entity.type
_entity.pdbx_description
1 polymer ?
#
loop_
_entity_poly.entity_id
_entity_poly.type
_entity_poly.pdbx_seq_one_letter_code
_entity_poly.pdbx_strand_id
1 'polypeptide(L)'
;LVELKRTFRPEDVTQRIAEGVPIRARDFSVYVNGYRVTPRTLAGNRIPVMEGTQYGIIHGEIVILPAYRATKEDMGIEIKVKGVTVQRELFEMASWGKAATRIRGEVNADFLPLTSDRSGFIEDSPEYKSFIKAMEKTIAGVKRAYNQLDSARENRRVSIAVKEALQRVHHALVLNPEFSPFGVVPLSEEGMRGAGETGVETPLRKEEPEGIKAEDVEEEIPSQSDEVDSTSETSSEKPKKQSKPSLRIATPNAVVKRLKFGDAGVTCCLDHLGEDGPECMTEGTIIYINRDHPLYRRETRKREAHILNIARLITQEISLMKDPENPREAYNRQSKLLRDAFKEGDDKPSRLKKRKG
;
A
#
# COMPACT_ATOMS: atom_id res chain seq x y z
N LEU A 1 -7.60 -39.93 40.25
CA LEU A 1 -6.80 -38.94 39.48
C LEU A 1 -6.66 -39.49 38.07
N VAL A 2 -7.13 -38.76 37.05
CA VAL A 2 -7.09 -39.24 35.66
C VAL A 2 -5.70 -39.02 35.09
N GLU A 3 -5.12 -40.04 34.46
CA GLU A 3 -3.79 -39.97 33.84
C GLU A 3 -3.81 -39.03 32.62
N LEU A 4 -3.38 -37.79 32.83
CA LEU A 4 -3.18 -36.82 31.76
C LEU A 4 -1.95 -37.21 30.92
N LYS A 5 -2.19 -37.97 29.83
CA LYS A 5 -1.15 -38.39 28.86
C LYS A 5 -0.49 -37.23 28.08
N ARG A 6 -0.98 -35.99 28.25
CA ARG A 6 -0.52 -34.82 27.52
C ARG A 6 0.38 -33.98 28.42
N THR A 7 1.64 -33.81 28.03
CA THR A 7 2.53 -32.83 28.65
C THR A 7 2.07 -31.42 28.28
N PHE A 8 1.71 -30.62 29.28
CA PHE A 8 1.37 -29.22 29.09
C PHE A 8 2.60 -28.37 29.30
N ARG A 9 2.87 -27.45 28.37
CA ARG A 9 3.91 -26.43 28.59
C ARG A 9 3.38 -25.38 29.57
N PRO A 10 4.20 -24.85 30.49
CA PRO A 10 3.75 -23.84 31.44
C PRO A 10 3.23 -22.59 30.71
N GLU A 11 3.80 -22.24 29.56
CA GLU A 11 3.34 -21.13 28.72
C GLU A 11 1.88 -21.32 28.29
N ASP A 12 1.53 -22.48 27.73
CA ASP A 12 0.18 -22.81 27.27
C ASP A 12 -0.85 -22.73 28.42
N VAL A 13 -0.46 -23.20 29.62
CA VAL A 13 -1.28 -23.13 30.84
C VAL A 13 -1.48 -21.68 31.29
N THR A 14 -0.41 -20.88 31.34
CA THR A 14 -0.52 -19.45 31.69
C THR A 14 -1.37 -18.67 30.68
N GLN A 15 -1.25 -18.97 29.38
CA GLN A 15 -2.08 -18.32 28.36
C GLN A 15 -3.55 -18.72 28.53
N ARG A 16 -3.86 -20.01 28.70
CA ARG A 16 -5.25 -20.45 28.83
C ARG A 16 -5.92 -19.89 30.09
N ILE A 17 -5.15 -19.72 31.16
CA ILE A 17 -5.60 -19.00 32.37
C ILE A 17 -5.82 -17.51 32.06
N ALA A 18 -4.92 -16.84 31.32
CA ALA A 18 -5.07 -15.43 30.95
C ALA A 18 -6.28 -15.12 30.06
N GLU A 19 -6.78 -16.10 29.31
CA GLU A 19 -8.04 -16.02 28.56
C GLU A 19 -9.26 -16.16 29.49
N GLY A 20 -9.21 -17.11 30.44
CA GLY A 20 -10.36 -17.47 31.29
C GLY A 20 -10.59 -16.60 32.53
N VAL A 21 -9.72 -15.63 32.85
CA VAL A 21 -9.83 -14.79 34.07
C VAL A 21 -9.53 -13.31 33.79
N PRO A 22 -10.12 -12.36 34.55
CA PRO A 22 -10.00 -10.92 34.29
C PRO A 22 -8.65 -10.34 34.77
N ILE A 23 -7.52 -10.79 34.21
CA ILE A 23 -6.16 -10.36 34.59
C ILE A 23 -5.92 -8.86 34.39
N ARG A 24 -6.71 -8.19 33.54
CA ARG A 24 -6.66 -6.74 33.33
C ARG A 24 -7.38 -5.93 34.43
N ALA A 25 -8.08 -6.56 35.37
CA ALA A 25 -8.72 -5.86 36.50
C ALA A 25 -7.69 -5.46 37.58
N ARG A 26 -7.91 -4.29 38.22
CA ARG A 26 -6.92 -3.66 39.12
C ARG A 26 -6.61 -4.52 40.35
N ASP A 27 -7.63 -5.06 40.98
CA ASP A 27 -7.54 -5.77 42.26
C ASP A 27 -7.53 -7.30 42.09
N PHE A 28 -7.10 -7.78 40.92
CA PHE A 28 -7.10 -9.19 40.56
C PHE A 28 -5.72 -9.61 40.04
N SER A 29 -5.21 -10.76 40.48
CA SER A 29 -3.95 -11.34 40.01
C SER A 29 -3.90 -12.83 40.25
N VAL A 30 -3.45 -13.57 39.23
CA VAL A 30 -3.32 -15.03 39.28
C VAL A 30 -1.85 -15.40 39.20
N TYR A 31 -1.45 -16.41 39.99
CA TYR A 31 -0.10 -16.95 40.02
C TYR A 31 -0.15 -18.43 39.66
N VAL A 32 0.72 -18.87 38.76
CA VAL A 32 0.86 -20.27 38.33
C VAL A 32 2.29 -20.68 38.61
N ASN A 33 2.49 -21.69 39.46
CA ASN A 33 3.81 -22.15 39.90
C ASN A 33 4.71 -21.02 40.44
N GLY A 34 4.10 -20.04 41.15
CA GLY A 34 4.78 -18.85 41.69
C GLY A 34 4.96 -17.69 40.70
N TYR A 35 4.75 -17.89 39.40
CA TYR A 35 4.86 -16.85 38.39
C TYR A 35 3.53 -16.10 38.20
N ARG A 36 3.55 -14.77 38.24
CA ARG A 36 2.36 -13.95 37.96
C ARG A 36 1.98 -14.08 36.49
N VAL A 37 0.72 -14.44 36.22
CA VAL A 37 0.19 -14.49 34.87
C VAL A 37 -0.07 -13.06 34.37
N THR A 38 0.50 -12.71 33.23
CA THR A 38 0.37 -11.39 32.59
C THR A 38 -0.50 -11.46 31.33
N PRO A 39 -1.24 -10.40 30.98
CA PRO A 39 -2.06 -10.40 29.75
C PRO A 39 -1.16 -10.47 28.50
N ARG A 40 -1.61 -11.20 27.47
CA ARG A 40 -0.84 -11.41 26.23
C ARG A 40 -0.68 -10.08 25.47
N THR A 41 0.55 -9.60 25.31
CA THR A 41 0.84 -8.42 24.49
C THR A 41 1.16 -8.82 23.06
N LEU A 42 0.28 -8.46 22.11
CA LEU A 42 0.52 -8.69 20.69
C LEU A 42 1.21 -7.50 20.03
N ALA A 43 2.13 -7.80 19.11
CA ALA A 43 2.87 -6.84 18.30
C ALA A 43 2.46 -6.98 16.84
N GLY A 44 1.97 -5.87 16.26
CA GLY A 44 1.37 -5.79 14.94
C GLY A 44 0.71 -4.43 14.74
N ASN A 45 0.01 -4.23 13.62
CA ASN A 45 -0.81 -3.03 13.46
C ASN A 45 -2.06 -3.18 14.34
N ARG A 46 -2.37 -2.18 15.18
CA ARG A 46 -3.50 -2.22 16.10
C ARG A 46 -4.65 -1.38 15.56
N ILE A 47 -5.83 -1.96 15.57
CA ILE A 47 -7.09 -1.35 15.16
C ILE A 47 -7.94 -1.28 16.42
N PRO A 48 -8.13 -0.09 17.02
CA PRO A 48 -9.02 0.04 18.17
C PRO A 48 -10.46 -0.24 17.73
N VAL A 49 -11.18 -0.99 18.54
CA VAL A 49 -12.62 -1.22 18.39
C VAL A 49 -13.30 -0.35 19.44
N MET A 50 -14.16 0.56 18.99
CA MET A 50 -15.00 1.42 19.84
C MET A 50 -16.30 1.68 19.07
N GLU A 51 -17.34 0.89 19.37
CA GLU A 51 -18.66 1.04 18.75
C GLU A 51 -19.73 1.11 19.85
N GLY A 52 -20.59 2.12 19.77
CA GLY A 52 -21.74 2.27 20.69
C GLY A 52 -22.96 1.54 20.13
N THR A 53 -23.59 0.70 20.94
CA THR A 53 -24.88 0.07 20.64
C THR A 53 -25.95 0.56 21.62
N GLN A 54 -27.22 0.24 21.34
CA GLN A 54 -28.35 0.56 22.23
C GLN A 54 -28.27 -0.15 23.59
N TYR A 55 -27.49 -1.25 23.68
CA TYR A 55 -27.36 -2.09 24.86
C TYR A 55 -26.07 -1.84 25.65
N GLY A 56 -25.10 -1.17 25.05
CA GLY A 56 -23.81 -0.87 25.66
C GLY A 56 -22.69 -0.61 24.66
N ILE A 57 -21.49 -0.38 25.18
CA ILE A 57 -20.29 -0.08 24.38
C ILE A 57 -19.52 -1.37 24.10
N ILE A 58 -19.16 -1.57 22.83
CA ILE A 58 -18.22 -2.60 22.39
C ILE A 58 -16.83 -1.95 22.33
N HIS A 59 -15.88 -2.44 23.13
CA HIS A 59 -14.54 -1.87 23.17
C HIS A 59 -13.43 -2.92 23.15
N GLY A 60 -12.33 -2.66 22.43
CA GLY A 60 -11.27 -3.66 22.26
C GLY A 60 -10.12 -3.25 21.36
N GLU A 61 -9.26 -4.22 21.05
CA GLU A 61 -8.16 -4.08 20.09
C GLU A 61 -8.10 -5.30 19.16
N ILE A 62 -8.09 -5.06 17.85
CA ILE A 62 -7.79 -6.09 16.84
C ILE A 62 -6.37 -5.82 16.31
N VAL A 63 -5.53 -6.84 16.34
CA VAL A 63 -4.10 -6.76 16.00
C VAL A 63 -3.82 -7.60 14.76
N ILE A 64 -3.36 -6.94 13.69
CA ILE A 64 -2.83 -7.60 12.49
C ILE A 64 -1.35 -7.92 12.72
N LEU A 65 -1.05 -9.18 13.00
CA LEU A 65 0.31 -9.68 13.20
C LEU A 65 1.16 -9.53 11.91
N PRO A 66 2.49 -9.33 12.05
CA PRO A 66 3.38 -9.40 10.91
C PRO A 66 3.46 -10.83 10.37
N ALA A 67 3.69 -10.99 9.06
CA ALA A 67 3.58 -12.28 8.38
C ALA A 67 4.49 -13.40 8.93
N TYR A 68 5.60 -13.06 9.62
CA TYR A 68 6.50 -14.04 10.25
C TYR A 68 6.00 -14.55 11.61
N ARG A 69 4.94 -13.96 12.18
CA ARG A 69 4.23 -14.44 13.39
C ARG A 69 2.83 -14.99 13.07
N ALA A 70 2.56 -15.29 11.81
CA ALA A 70 1.29 -15.89 11.39
C ALA A 70 1.21 -17.35 11.88
N THR A 71 0.22 -17.66 12.73
CA THR A 71 -0.03 -19.02 13.23
C THR A 71 -1.49 -19.41 13.03
N LYS A 72 -1.77 -20.71 12.89
CA LYS A 72 -3.15 -21.22 12.89
C LYS A 72 -3.73 -21.33 14.31
N GLU A 73 -2.86 -21.48 15.29
CA GLU A 73 -3.21 -21.51 16.72
C GLU A 73 -3.65 -20.12 17.19
N ASP A 74 -4.73 -20.08 17.97
CA ASP A 74 -5.39 -18.87 18.50
C ASP A 74 -5.93 -17.86 17.47
N MET A 75 -6.09 -18.21 16.20
CA MET A 75 -6.63 -17.27 15.22
C MET A 75 -8.09 -16.89 15.51
N GLY A 76 -8.44 -15.63 15.21
CA GLY A 76 -9.76 -15.06 15.48
C GLY A 76 -9.73 -13.94 16.52
N ILE A 77 -10.93 -13.53 16.94
CA ILE A 77 -11.17 -12.45 17.90
C ILE A 77 -11.82 -13.07 19.13
N GLU A 78 -11.25 -12.80 20.30
CA GLU A 78 -11.82 -13.20 21.59
C GLU A 78 -12.92 -12.23 21.99
N ILE A 79 -14.11 -12.78 22.23
CA ILE A 79 -15.26 -12.04 22.75
C ILE A 79 -15.27 -12.23 24.27
N LYS A 80 -15.13 -11.12 24.98
CA LYS A 80 -15.05 -11.05 26.43
C LYS A 80 -16.30 -10.41 27.02
N VAL A 81 -16.73 -10.95 28.15
CA VAL A 81 -17.77 -10.37 29.00
C VAL A 81 -17.20 -10.22 30.40
N LYS A 82 -17.19 -9.00 30.93
CA LYS A 82 -16.62 -8.63 32.24
C LYS A 82 -15.16 -9.09 32.40
N GLY A 83 -14.41 -9.01 31.30
CA GLY A 83 -12.98 -9.36 31.21
C GLY A 83 -12.66 -10.86 31.08
N VAL A 84 -13.66 -11.75 30.97
CA VAL A 84 -13.48 -13.20 30.77
C VAL A 84 -13.77 -13.58 29.31
N THR A 85 -12.88 -14.31 28.64
CA THR A 85 -13.13 -14.83 27.28
C THR A 85 -14.20 -15.92 27.32
N VAL A 86 -15.31 -15.66 26.65
CA VAL A 86 -16.43 -16.61 26.48
C VAL A 86 -16.18 -17.48 25.26
N GLN A 87 -16.01 -16.82 24.11
CA GLN A 87 -15.88 -17.47 22.80
C GLN A 87 -14.80 -16.79 21.97
N ARG A 88 -14.13 -17.54 21.09
CA ARG A 88 -13.21 -17.01 20.09
C ARG A 88 -13.82 -17.27 18.72
N GLU A 89 -14.06 -16.21 17.97
CA GLU A 89 -14.78 -16.27 16.70
C GLU A 89 -13.95 -15.75 15.52
N LEU A 90 -14.26 -16.26 14.33
CA LEU A 90 -13.61 -15.86 13.09
C LEU A 90 -14.44 -14.90 12.25
N PHE A 91 -15.75 -14.74 12.50
CA PHE A 91 -16.63 -13.81 11.77
C PHE A 91 -16.36 -13.80 10.24
N GLU A 92 -16.55 -14.95 9.60
CA GLU A 92 -16.28 -15.21 8.18
C GLU A 92 -14.82 -15.06 7.69
N MET A 93 -13.87 -14.58 8.51
CA MET A 93 -12.46 -14.40 8.13
C MET A 93 -11.78 -15.71 7.69
N ALA A 94 -12.36 -16.88 8.00
CA ALA A 94 -11.94 -18.17 7.45
C ALA A 94 -11.82 -18.15 5.91
N SER A 95 -12.71 -17.42 5.23
CA SER A 95 -12.67 -17.22 3.76
C SER A 95 -11.45 -16.43 3.27
N TRP A 96 -10.75 -15.69 4.14
CA TRP A 96 -9.57 -14.89 3.79
C TRP A 96 -8.27 -15.71 3.77
N GLY A 97 -8.34 -17.02 4.05
CA GLY A 97 -7.24 -17.96 3.94
C GLY A 97 -6.00 -17.57 4.76
N LYS A 98 -4.88 -17.29 4.10
CA LYS A 98 -3.60 -16.94 4.78
C LYS A 98 -3.65 -15.61 5.53
N ALA A 99 -4.58 -14.70 5.22
CA ALA A 99 -4.72 -13.45 5.96
C ALA A 99 -5.29 -13.70 7.38
N ALA A 100 -6.24 -14.63 7.53
CA ALA A 100 -6.90 -14.95 8.79
C ALA A 100 -5.92 -15.36 9.90
N THR A 101 -4.88 -16.14 9.55
CA THR A 101 -3.84 -16.59 10.50
C THR A 101 -3.02 -15.46 11.12
N ARG A 102 -3.10 -14.24 10.56
CA ARG A 102 -2.46 -13.03 11.09
C ARG A 102 -3.36 -12.19 11.98
N ILE A 103 -4.68 -12.44 11.99
CA ILE A 103 -5.62 -11.61 12.74
C ILE A 103 -5.81 -12.21 14.13
N ARG A 104 -5.63 -11.36 15.13
CA ARG A 104 -5.96 -11.62 16.53
C ARG A 104 -6.76 -10.45 17.06
N GLY A 105 -7.59 -10.64 18.07
CA GLY A 105 -8.22 -9.52 18.74
C GLY A 105 -8.81 -9.89 20.08
N GLU A 106 -9.09 -8.86 20.87
CA GLU A 106 -9.84 -8.93 22.12
C GLU A 106 -10.91 -7.84 22.06
N VAL A 107 -12.17 -8.21 22.21
CA VAL A 107 -13.33 -7.32 22.21
C VAL A 107 -14.16 -7.60 23.44
N ASN A 108 -14.42 -6.58 24.26
CA ASN A 108 -15.29 -6.65 25.43
C ASN A 108 -16.67 -6.11 25.07
N ALA A 109 -17.73 -6.82 25.49
CA ALA A 109 -19.12 -6.45 25.29
C ALA A 109 -19.97 -6.94 26.49
N ASP A 110 -19.94 -6.19 27.60
CA ASP A 110 -20.48 -6.62 28.89
C ASP A 110 -22.01 -6.82 28.94
N PHE A 111 -22.72 -6.36 27.92
CA PHE A 111 -24.17 -6.46 27.76
C PHE A 111 -24.63 -7.76 27.08
N LEU A 112 -23.71 -8.59 26.56
CA LEU A 112 -24.07 -9.79 25.82
C LEU A 112 -24.70 -10.86 26.74
N PRO A 113 -25.88 -11.42 26.39
CA PRO A 113 -26.51 -12.48 27.16
C PRO A 113 -25.77 -13.81 26.97
N LEU A 114 -25.31 -14.36 28.09
CA LEU A 114 -24.56 -15.62 28.15
C LEU A 114 -25.48 -16.84 28.31
N THR A 115 -25.04 -17.98 27.80
CA THR A 115 -25.60 -19.28 28.14
C THR A 115 -25.35 -19.64 29.61
N SER A 116 -26.13 -20.56 30.17
CA SER A 116 -26.04 -20.96 31.60
C SER A 116 -24.68 -21.53 32.00
N ASP A 117 -23.99 -22.20 31.07
CA ASP A 117 -22.65 -22.74 31.22
C ASP A 117 -21.53 -21.72 30.91
N ARG A 118 -21.90 -20.51 30.47
CA ARG A 118 -21.02 -19.39 30.10
C ARG A 118 -20.00 -19.73 29.00
N SER A 119 -20.32 -20.70 28.13
CA SER A 119 -19.46 -21.10 27.00
C SER A 119 -19.80 -20.38 25.69
N GLY A 120 -20.97 -19.75 25.61
CA GLY A 120 -21.43 -19.03 24.41
C GLY A 120 -22.50 -17.98 24.73
N PHE A 121 -23.18 -17.52 23.68
CA PHE A 121 -24.16 -16.44 23.70
C PHE A 121 -25.56 -16.91 23.32
N ILE A 122 -26.58 -16.18 23.74
CA ILE A 122 -27.96 -16.40 23.30
C ILE A 122 -28.15 -15.71 21.94
N GLU A 123 -27.95 -16.46 20.84
CA GLU A 123 -27.89 -15.90 19.48
C GLU A 123 -29.20 -15.23 19.01
N ASP A 124 -30.34 -15.70 19.50
CA ASP A 124 -31.65 -15.13 19.16
C ASP A 124 -31.90 -13.74 19.75
N SER A 125 -31.11 -13.33 20.74
CA SER A 125 -31.27 -12.07 21.45
C SER A 125 -31.03 -10.85 20.55
N PRO A 126 -31.77 -9.74 20.75
CA PRO A 126 -31.52 -8.51 20.01
C PRO A 126 -30.16 -7.88 20.36
N GLU A 127 -29.64 -8.12 21.56
CA GLU A 127 -28.29 -7.74 22.00
C GLU A 127 -27.22 -8.39 21.11
N TYR A 128 -27.28 -9.70 20.90
CA TYR A 128 -26.33 -10.44 20.07
C TYR A 128 -26.42 -10.02 18.60
N LYS A 129 -27.63 -9.86 18.07
CA LYS A 129 -27.86 -9.39 16.69
C LYS A 129 -27.31 -7.97 16.47
N SER A 130 -27.41 -7.08 17.48
CA SER A 130 -26.79 -5.75 17.46
C SER A 130 -25.26 -5.83 17.47
N PHE A 131 -24.70 -6.72 18.29
CA PHE A 131 -23.26 -6.96 18.38
C PHE A 131 -22.65 -7.49 17.07
N ILE A 132 -23.24 -8.53 16.46
CA ILE A 132 -22.76 -9.08 15.19
C ILE A 132 -22.71 -8.00 14.11
N LYS A 133 -23.76 -7.19 13.96
CA LYS A 133 -23.81 -6.07 13.00
C LYS A 133 -22.72 -5.02 13.22
N ALA A 134 -22.37 -4.72 14.48
CA ALA A 134 -21.26 -3.82 14.80
C ALA A 134 -19.89 -4.47 14.51
N MET A 135 -19.75 -5.78 14.74
CA MET A 135 -18.55 -6.55 14.42
C MET A 135 -18.33 -6.64 12.90
N GLU A 136 -19.36 -6.91 12.09
CA GLU A 136 -19.27 -6.91 10.62
C GLU A 136 -18.67 -5.60 10.07
N LYS A 137 -19.17 -4.45 10.53
CA LYS A 137 -18.66 -3.12 10.19
C LYS A 137 -17.19 -2.98 10.58
N THR A 138 -16.84 -3.41 11.80
CA THR A 138 -15.46 -3.39 12.32
C THR A 138 -14.53 -4.25 11.46
N ILE A 139 -14.96 -5.46 11.09
CA ILE A 139 -14.20 -6.44 10.30
C ILE A 139 -14.03 -5.98 8.86
N ALA A 140 -15.02 -5.31 8.27
CA ALA A 140 -14.85 -4.62 6.99
C ALA A 140 -13.75 -3.55 7.06
N GLY A 141 -13.64 -2.82 8.19
CA GLY A 141 -12.51 -1.94 8.50
C GLY A 141 -11.17 -2.69 8.58
N VAL A 142 -11.11 -3.80 9.31
CA VAL A 142 -9.92 -4.67 9.42
C VAL A 142 -9.48 -5.20 8.04
N LYS A 143 -10.42 -5.59 7.17
CA LYS A 143 -10.13 -6.04 5.81
C LYS A 143 -9.48 -4.95 4.96
N ARG A 144 -9.98 -3.70 5.05
CA ARG A 144 -9.40 -2.54 4.36
C ARG A 144 -7.99 -2.25 4.88
N ALA A 145 -7.79 -2.23 6.19
CA ALA A 145 -6.48 -2.01 6.81
C ALA A 145 -5.47 -3.13 6.47
N TYR A 146 -5.92 -4.40 6.41
CA TYR A 146 -5.10 -5.51 5.94
C TYR A 146 -4.64 -5.29 4.48
N ASN A 147 -5.57 -4.96 3.58
CA ASN A 147 -5.28 -4.76 2.17
C ASN A 147 -4.31 -3.59 1.95
N GLN A 148 -4.45 -2.49 2.71
CA GLN A 148 -3.51 -1.36 2.69
C GLN A 148 -2.10 -1.75 3.15
N LEU A 149 -1.98 -2.58 4.19
CA LEU A 149 -0.67 -3.07 4.66
C LEU A 149 0.01 -3.99 3.64
N ASP A 150 -0.76 -4.85 2.96
CA ASP A 150 -0.22 -5.74 1.94
C ASP A 150 0.18 -4.95 0.68
N SER A 151 -0.68 -4.04 0.19
CA SER A 151 -0.35 -3.19 -0.95
C SER A 151 0.85 -2.28 -0.66
N ALA A 152 0.96 -1.68 0.53
CA ALA A 152 2.12 -0.89 0.92
C ALA A 152 3.43 -1.73 0.93
N ARG A 153 3.35 -3.00 1.33
CA ARG A 153 4.50 -3.92 1.32
C ARG A 153 4.92 -4.29 -0.10
N GLU A 154 3.97 -4.56 -0.98
CA GLU A 154 4.24 -4.80 -2.40
C GLU A 154 4.78 -3.55 -3.09
N ASN A 155 4.12 -2.40 -2.91
CA ASN A 155 4.53 -1.11 -3.44
C ASN A 155 5.94 -0.73 -2.99
N ARG A 156 6.35 -1.08 -1.75
CA ARG A 156 7.74 -0.90 -1.29
C ARG A 156 8.73 -1.79 -2.06
N ARG A 157 8.41 -3.06 -2.34
CA ARG A 157 9.25 -3.95 -3.16
C ARG A 157 9.36 -3.46 -4.59
N VAL A 158 8.23 -3.11 -5.19
CA VAL A 158 8.12 -2.56 -6.55
C VAL A 158 8.91 -1.25 -6.65
N SER A 159 8.72 -0.31 -5.72
CA SER A 159 9.45 0.96 -5.65
C SER A 159 10.98 0.80 -5.56
N ILE A 160 11.47 -0.23 -4.84
CA ILE A 160 12.91 -0.57 -4.82
C ILE A 160 13.37 -1.08 -6.20
N ALA A 161 12.63 -2.01 -6.81
CA ALA A 161 12.98 -2.56 -8.13
C ALA A 161 12.95 -1.49 -9.24
N VAL A 162 11.94 -0.61 -9.23
CA VAL A 162 11.83 0.54 -10.16
C VAL A 162 12.96 1.53 -9.97
N LYS A 163 13.31 1.87 -8.71
CA LYS A 163 14.45 2.75 -8.44
C LYS A 163 15.75 2.14 -8.97
N GLU A 164 15.98 0.85 -8.71
CA GLU A 164 17.20 0.16 -9.15
C GLU A 164 17.26 0.04 -10.68
N ALA A 165 16.15 -0.25 -11.34
CA ALA A 165 16.06 -0.26 -12.80
C ALA A 165 16.30 1.14 -13.40
N LEU A 166 15.66 2.19 -12.87
CA LEU A 166 15.87 3.57 -13.32
C LEU A 166 17.31 4.03 -13.15
N GLN A 167 17.98 3.67 -12.05
CA GLN A 167 19.40 4.02 -11.84
C GLN A 167 20.30 3.33 -12.87
N ARG A 168 20.06 2.06 -13.18
CA ARG A 168 20.80 1.31 -14.22
C ARG A 168 20.57 1.89 -15.62
N VAL A 169 19.33 2.22 -15.98
CA VAL A 169 19.00 2.85 -17.27
C VAL A 169 19.59 4.26 -17.36
N HIS A 170 19.56 5.05 -16.28
CA HIS A 170 20.22 6.37 -16.23
C HIS A 170 21.71 6.27 -16.53
N HIS A 171 22.43 5.34 -15.89
CA HIS A 171 23.85 5.11 -16.16
C HIS A 171 24.10 4.74 -17.63
N ALA A 172 23.29 3.84 -18.20
CA ALA A 172 23.39 3.48 -19.61
C ALA A 172 23.13 4.66 -20.57
N LEU A 173 22.23 5.58 -20.23
CA LEU A 173 21.95 6.79 -21.02
C LEU A 173 23.06 7.85 -20.89
N VAL A 174 23.75 7.92 -19.75
CA VAL A 174 24.95 8.76 -19.59
C VAL A 174 26.10 8.23 -20.46
N LEU A 175 26.28 6.91 -20.54
CA LEU A 175 27.25 6.27 -21.43
C LEU A 175 26.88 6.37 -22.93
N ASN A 176 25.60 6.57 -23.23
CA ASN A 176 25.07 6.64 -24.60
C ASN A 176 24.15 7.88 -24.78
N PRO A 177 24.68 9.11 -24.75
CA PRO A 177 23.88 10.34 -24.86
C PRO A 177 23.06 10.40 -26.16
N GLU A 178 23.49 9.71 -27.21
CA GLU A 178 22.82 9.62 -28.50
C GLU A 178 21.46 8.91 -28.44
N PHE A 179 21.18 8.13 -27.39
CA PHE A 179 19.88 7.47 -27.17
C PHE A 179 19.01 8.15 -26.12
N SER A 180 19.45 9.27 -25.55
CA SER A 180 18.63 10.09 -24.66
C SER A 180 17.51 10.78 -25.44
N PRO A 181 16.23 10.67 -25.02
CA PRO A 181 15.10 11.32 -25.70
C PRO A 181 15.08 12.84 -25.47
N PHE A 182 15.92 13.36 -24.57
CA PHE A 182 16.01 14.77 -24.22
C PHE A 182 17.39 15.39 -24.52
N GLY A 183 18.25 14.69 -25.28
CA GLY A 183 19.62 15.14 -25.58
C GLY A 183 20.62 14.85 -24.47
N VAL A 184 21.78 15.52 -24.53
CA VAL A 184 22.93 15.24 -23.64
C VAL A 184 22.51 15.37 -22.18
N VAL A 185 22.60 14.27 -21.43
CA VAL A 185 22.26 14.23 -20.01
C VAL A 185 23.37 14.93 -19.22
N PRO A 186 23.14 16.09 -18.58
CA PRO A 186 24.13 16.65 -17.68
C PRO A 186 24.26 15.74 -16.46
N LEU A 187 25.49 15.35 -16.13
CA LEU A 187 25.83 14.72 -14.86
C LEU A 187 25.55 15.70 -13.72
N SER A 188 24.31 15.68 -13.22
CA SER A 188 23.96 16.38 -11.98
C SER A 188 24.72 15.70 -10.85
N GLU A 189 25.70 16.39 -10.27
CA GLU A 189 26.50 15.89 -9.16
C GLU A 189 25.61 15.36 -8.02
N GLU A 190 26.06 14.31 -7.33
CA GLU A 190 25.29 13.59 -6.29
C GLU A 190 24.98 14.45 -5.02
N GLY A 191 25.27 15.75 -5.03
CA GLY A 191 25.08 16.68 -3.93
C GLY A 191 23.67 17.29 -3.82
N MET A 192 22.93 17.50 -4.91
CA MET A 192 21.63 18.18 -4.84
C MET A 192 20.47 17.24 -4.47
N ARG A 193 20.34 16.97 -3.15
CA ARG A 193 19.07 16.58 -2.52
C ARG A 193 18.04 17.73 -2.57
N GLY A 194 17.63 18.13 -3.77
CA GLY A 194 16.50 19.05 -3.94
C GLY A 194 15.21 18.37 -3.50
N ALA A 195 14.50 18.98 -2.56
CA ALA A 195 13.21 18.49 -2.07
C ALA A 195 12.20 18.35 -3.22
N GLY A 196 11.88 17.11 -3.58
CA GLY A 196 10.80 16.76 -4.49
C GLY A 196 9.83 15.88 -3.72
N GLU A 197 8.92 16.51 -2.98
CA GLU A 197 7.95 15.83 -2.13
C GLU A 197 7.07 14.87 -2.92
N THR A 198 6.66 13.79 -2.26
CA THR A 198 5.61 12.90 -2.72
C THR A 198 4.25 13.58 -2.60
N GLY A 199 3.95 14.50 -3.53
CA GLY A 199 2.63 15.06 -3.72
C GLY A 199 1.70 14.08 -4.42
N VAL A 200 0.99 13.25 -3.64
CA VAL A 200 -0.30 12.70 -4.08
C VAL A 200 -1.35 13.73 -3.68
N GLU A 201 -1.84 14.51 -4.63
CA GLU A 201 -2.96 15.43 -4.41
C GLU A 201 -4.26 14.62 -4.28
N THR A 202 -4.51 14.08 -3.08
CA THR A 202 -5.90 13.88 -2.64
C THR A 202 -6.50 15.26 -2.34
N PRO A 203 -7.66 15.62 -2.93
CA PRO A 203 -8.26 16.92 -2.67
C PRO A 203 -8.68 16.99 -1.20
N LEU A 204 -8.02 17.87 -0.43
CA LEU A 204 -8.55 18.24 0.88
C LEU A 204 -9.91 18.91 0.66
N ARG A 205 -10.93 18.39 1.35
CA ARG A 205 -12.15 19.14 1.61
C ARG A 205 -11.74 20.42 2.32
N LYS A 206 -12.11 21.58 1.77
CA LYS A 206 -12.03 22.83 2.51
C LYS A 206 -13.03 22.76 3.65
N GLU A 207 -12.54 22.86 4.87
CA GLU A 207 -13.38 23.20 6.01
C GLU A 207 -13.80 24.67 5.88
N GLU A 208 -15.05 24.93 6.25
CA GLU A 208 -15.65 26.26 6.26
C GLU A 208 -15.09 27.09 7.43
N PRO A 209 -15.19 28.41 7.33
CA PRO A 209 -15.57 29.22 8.48
C PRO A 209 -16.93 29.88 8.22
N GLU A 210 -17.92 29.54 9.04
CA GLU A 210 -19.16 30.30 9.16
C GLU A 210 -18.87 31.75 9.60
N GLY A 211 -19.64 32.74 9.11
CA GLY A 211 -19.53 34.07 9.68
C GLY A 211 -20.07 35.29 8.93
N ILE A 212 -21.33 35.29 8.45
CA ILE A 212 -22.27 36.46 8.50
C ILE A 212 -21.82 37.73 7.73
N LYS A 213 -22.52 38.37 6.76
CA LYS A 213 -23.89 38.39 6.16
C LYS A 213 -23.79 39.34 4.90
N ALA A 214 -24.78 39.69 4.07
CA ALA A 214 -26.19 39.34 3.79
C ALA A 214 -26.53 39.91 2.38
N GLU A 215 -27.76 39.66 1.89
CA GLU A 215 -28.50 40.35 0.80
C GLU A 215 -27.86 40.25 -0.61
N ASP A 216 -28.47 39.53 -1.57
CA ASP A 216 -29.74 39.79 -2.32
C ASP A 216 -29.54 40.90 -3.40
N VAL A 217 -30.09 40.86 -4.64
CA VAL A 217 -30.94 39.90 -5.38
C VAL A 217 -30.91 40.26 -6.89
N GLU A 218 -31.40 39.38 -7.78
CA GLU A 218 -31.75 39.62 -9.22
C GLU A 218 -30.63 40.06 -10.19
N GLU A 219 -30.80 40.09 -11.52
CA GLU A 219 -31.30 39.17 -12.57
C GLU A 219 -31.09 39.95 -13.91
N GLU A 220 -31.33 39.31 -15.05
CA GLU A 220 -31.44 39.89 -16.41
C GLU A 220 -30.18 40.37 -17.18
N ILE A 221 -29.98 39.71 -18.32
CA ILE A 221 -29.31 40.21 -19.54
C ILE A 221 -30.42 40.42 -20.56
N PRO A 222 -30.56 41.60 -21.18
CA PRO A 222 -30.30 41.76 -22.62
C PRO A 222 -29.71 43.17 -22.94
N SER A 223 -29.21 43.53 -24.12
CA SER A 223 -29.09 42.91 -25.46
C SER A 223 -28.26 43.85 -26.37
N GLN A 224 -27.64 43.32 -27.43
CA GLN A 224 -27.45 43.97 -28.76
C GLN A 224 -26.58 45.26 -28.84
N SER A 225 -25.93 45.60 -29.96
CA SER A 225 -25.61 44.86 -31.20
C SER A 225 -24.51 45.62 -32.00
N ASP A 226 -24.03 44.99 -33.09
CA ASP A 226 -23.43 45.58 -34.32
C ASP A 226 -22.05 46.28 -34.21
N GLU A 227 -20.98 45.79 -34.88
CA GLU A 227 -20.61 45.98 -36.31
C GLU A 227 -20.17 47.44 -36.64
N VAL A 228 -19.05 47.76 -37.35
CA VAL A 228 -18.18 47.03 -38.30
C VAL A 228 -16.73 47.57 -38.24
N ASP A 229 -15.75 46.79 -38.74
CA ASP A 229 -14.42 47.14 -39.32
C ASP A 229 -13.59 48.35 -38.83
N SER A 230 -12.31 48.08 -38.52
CA SER A 230 -11.22 48.43 -39.45
C SER A 230 -9.88 47.78 -39.08
N THR A 231 -9.18 47.33 -40.11
CA THR A 231 -7.88 46.64 -40.09
C THR A 231 -6.73 47.39 -39.42
N SER A 232 -5.96 46.68 -38.59
CA SER A 232 -4.49 46.84 -38.56
C SER A 232 -3.81 45.55 -38.08
N GLU A 233 -2.92 45.01 -38.90
CA GLU A 233 -2.09 43.87 -38.54
C GLU A 233 -0.94 44.33 -37.65
N THR A 234 -0.69 43.64 -36.53
CA THR A 234 0.66 43.56 -35.93
C THR A 234 0.77 42.38 -34.97
N SER A 235 1.17 41.24 -35.53
CA SER A 235 2.03 40.21 -34.93
C SER A 235 2.30 40.28 -33.41
N SER A 236 1.60 39.44 -32.64
CA SER A 236 2.19 38.80 -31.45
C SER A 236 1.59 37.41 -31.23
N GLU A 237 2.09 36.42 -31.98
CA GLU A 237 1.81 35.01 -31.70
C GLU A 237 2.30 34.66 -30.29
N LYS A 238 1.36 34.56 -29.35
CA LYS A 238 1.66 34.03 -28.01
C LYS A 238 2.12 32.58 -28.20
N PRO A 239 3.33 32.19 -27.75
CA PRO A 239 3.82 30.83 -27.95
C PRO A 239 2.86 29.85 -27.28
N LYS A 240 2.34 28.91 -28.07
CA LYS A 240 1.42 27.86 -27.59
C LYS A 240 2.10 27.11 -26.45
N LYS A 241 1.64 27.35 -25.21
CA LYS A 241 2.08 26.62 -24.02
C LYS A 241 1.89 25.14 -24.31
N GLN A 242 2.99 24.39 -24.45
CA GLN A 242 2.92 22.95 -24.61
C GLN A 242 2.16 22.37 -23.40
N SER A 243 1.11 21.62 -23.68
CA SER A 243 0.30 20.98 -22.64
C SER A 243 1.22 20.08 -21.82
N LYS A 244 1.32 20.35 -20.51
CA LYS A 244 2.04 19.44 -19.61
C LYS A 244 1.26 18.11 -19.62
N PRO A 245 1.90 16.96 -19.88
CA PRO A 245 1.18 15.69 -19.88
C PRO A 245 0.58 15.45 -18.50
N SER A 246 -0.75 15.50 -18.41
CA SER A 246 -1.48 15.14 -17.20
C SER A 246 -1.43 13.62 -17.05
N LEU A 247 -1.01 13.15 -15.88
CA LEU A 247 -1.11 11.73 -15.52
C LEU A 247 -2.56 11.29 -15.72
N ARG A 248 -2.79 10.27 -16.56
CA ARG A 248 -4.06 9.55 -16.57
C ARG A 248 -4.25 8.93 -15.19
N ILE A 249 -5.53 8.84 -14.79
CA ILE A 249 -5.99 8.53 -13.44
C ILE A 249 -5.24 7.32 -12.87
N ALA A 250 -4.25 7.61 -12.02
CA ALA A 250 -3.46 6.58 -11.38
C ALA A 250 -4.30 5.89 -10.30
N THR A 251 -4.31 4.56 -10.25
CA THR A 251 -5.01 3.86 -9.16
C THR A 251 -4.37 4.22 -7.81
N PRO A 252 -5.10 4.18 -6.68
CA PRO A 252 -4.54 4.53 -5.37
C PRO A 252 -3.36 3.63 -4.90
N ASN A 253 -3.05 2.54 -5.62
CA ASN A 253 -1.90 1.67 -5.38
C ASN A 253 -0.76 1.87 -6.40
N ALA A 254 -0.86 2.82 -7.33
CA ALA A 254 0.15 3.09 -8.34
C ALA A 254 1.49 3.51 -7.72
N VAL A 255 2.61 3.07 -8.32
CA VAL A 255 3.96 3.44 -7.89
C VAL A 255 4.58 4.37 -8.92
N VAL A 256 4.59 5.66 -8.61
CA VAL A 256 5.17 6.71 -9.48
C VAL A 256 6.63 6.99 -9.06
N LYS A 257 7.54 6.98 -10.04
CA LYS A 257 8.95 7.38 -9.89
C LYS A 257 9.40 8.20 -11.09
N ARG A 258 9.81 9.45 -10.83
CA ARG A 258 10.38 10.35 -11.83
C ARG A 258 11.90 10.32 -11.80
N LEU A 259 12.50 10.24 -12.97
CA LEU A 259 13.92 10.44 -13.24
C LEU A 259 14.06 11.77 -13.99
N LYS A 260 14.97 12.65 -13.55
CA LYS A 260 15.24 13.93 -14.21
C LYS A 260 16.51 13.82 -15.07
N PHE A 261 16.50 14.49 -16.20
CA PHE A 261 17.60 14.61 -17.16
C PHE A 261 17.75 16.11 -17.49
N GLY A 262 18.51 16.83 -16.67
CA GLY A 262 18.47 18.30 -16.68
C GLY A 262 17.06 18.83 -16.38
N ASP A 263 16.55 19.69 -17.25
CA ASP A 263 15.20 20.29 -17.13
C ASP A 263 14.06 19.33 -17.54
N ALA A 264 14.37 18.29 -18.31
CA ALA A 264 13.43 17.26 -18.75
C ALA A 264 13.40 16.06 -17.78
N GLY A 265 12.51 15.10 -17.99
CA GLY A 265 12.48 13.90 -17.15
C GLY A 265 11.44 12.87 -17.56
N VAL A 266 11.84 11.59 -17.54
CA VAL A 266 10.92 10.45 -17.70
C VAL A 266 10.25 10.14 -16.36
N THR A 267 8.94 9.93 -16.38
CA THR A 267 8.19 9.47 -15.22
C THR A 267 7.71 8.05 -15.44
N CYS A 268 8.18 7.09 -14.65
CA CYS A 268 7.65 5.73 -14.66
C CYS A 268 6.49 5.60 -13.66
N CYS A 269 5.33 5.20 -14.15
CA CYS A 269 4.15 4.88 -13.37
C CYS A 269 3.90 3.36 -13.44
N LEU A 270 3.92 2.65 -12.32
CA LEU A 270 3.57 1.23 -12.28
C LEU A 270 2.17 1.07 -11.72
N ASP A 271 1.24 0.63 -12.57
CA ASP A 271 -0.19 0.62 -12.26
C ASP A 271 -0.89 -0.66 -12.75
N HIS A 272 -2.15 -0.82 -12.36
CA HIS A 272 -3.01 -1.95 -12.67
C HIS A 272 -3.87 -1.64 -13.91
N LEU A 273 -3.43 -2.11 -15.09
CA LEU A 273 -4.11 -1.86 -16.38
C LEU A 273 -4.91 -3.07 -16.88
N GLY A 274 -5.12 -4.09 -16.03
CA GLY A 274 -5.80 -5.34 -16.38
C GLY A 274 -4.88 -6.38 -17.03
N GLU A 275 -5.29 -7.64 -17.03
CA GLU A 275 -4.44 -8.76 -17.49
C GLU A 275 -4.25 -8.76 -19.02
N ASP A 276 -5.28 -8.35 -19.76
CA ASP A 276 -5.29 -8.19 -21.23
C ASP A 276 -4.72 -6.83 -21.71
N GLY A 277 -4.36 -5.94 -20.76
CA GLY A 277 -3.77 -4.63 -21.07
C GLY A 277 -2.29 -4.74 -21.52
N PRO A 278 -1.77 -3.77 -22.30
CA PRO A 278 -0.40 -3.81 -22.79
C PRO A 278 0.63 -3.83 -21.67
N GLU A 279 1.81 -4.43 -21.92
CA GLU A 279 2.91 -4.51 -20.95
C GLU A 279 3.41 -3.15 -20.47
N CYS A 280 3.58 -2.25 -21.42
CA CYS A 280 3.95 -0.86 -21.21
C CYS A 280 3.28 0.02 -22.27
N MET A 281 3.15 1.30 -21.96
CA MET A 281 2.74 2.34 -22.89
C MET A 281 3.41 3.67 -22.51
N THR A 282 3.63 4.52 -23.50
CA THR A 282 4.16 5.88 -23.29
C THR A 282 3.12 6.94 -23.63
N GLU A 283 2.94 7.91 -22.74
CA GLU A 283 2.18 9.12 -22.99
C GLU A 283 3.06 10.35 -22.72
N GLY A 284 3.58 10.96 -23.79
CA GLY A 284 4.51 12.07 -23.70
C GLY A 284 5.81 11.67 -23.00
N THR A 285 6.00 12.10 -21.74
CA THR A 285 7.18 11.78 -20.93
C THR A 285 6.90 10.75 -19.82
N ILE A 286 5.70 10.17 -19.81
CA ILE A 286 5.26 9.20 -18.79
C ILE A 286 5.26 7.81 -19.41
N ILE A 287 6.01 6.87 -18.81
CA ILE A 287 6.00 5.44 -19.13
C ILE A 287 5.11 4.75 -18.11
N TYR A 288 3.98 4.20 -18.54
CA TYR A 288 3.16 3.32 -17.72
C TYR A 288 3.61 1.87 -17.91
N ILE A 289 3.69 1.11 -16.82
CA ILE A 289 4.05 -0.30 -16.80
C ILE A 289 2.93 -1.06 -16.09
N ASN A 290 2.38 -2.06 -16.78
CA ASN A 290 1.24 -2.83 -16.29
C ASN A 290 1.69 -3.91 -15.30
N ARG A 291 1.19 -3.83 -14.07
CA ARG A 291 1.45 -4.80 -12.99
C ARG A 291 0.66 -6.10 -13.13
N ASP A 292 -0.45 -6.08 -13.86
CA ASP A 292 -1.33 -7.24 -14.00
C ASP A 292 -0.94 -8.16 -15.15
N HIS A 293 -0.16 -7.66 -16.11
CA HIS A 293 0.25 -8.44 -17.26
C HIS A 293 0.96 -9.75 -16.84
N PRO A 294 0.64 -10.90 -17.46
CA PRO A 294 1.18 -12.21 -17.06
C PRO A 294 2.71 -12.27 -16.99
N LEU A 295 3.43 -11.60 -17.89
CA LEU A 295 4.90 -11.54 -17.85
C LEU A 295 5.41 -10.74 -16.64
N TYR A 296 4.78 -9.62 -16.28
CA TYR A 296 5.17 -8.86 -15.09
C TYR A 296 5.01 -9.71 -13.82
N ARG A 297 3.88 -10.40 -13.68
CA ARG A 297 3.61 -11.31 -12.55
C ARG A 297 4.58 -12.51 -12.50
N ARG A 298 5.01 -13.02 -13.65
CA ARG A 298 6.02 -14.08 -13.77
C ARG A 298 7.38 -13.60 -13.27
N GLU A 299 7.88 -12.47 -13.79
CA GLU A 299 9.24 -12.00 -13.49
C GLU A 299 9.37 -11.41 -12.08
N THR A 300 8.28 -10.88 -11.49
CA THR A 300 8.22 -10.42 -10.08
C THR A 300 8.66 -11.49 -9.06
N ARG A 301 8.63 -12.79 -9.42
CA ARG A 301 9.06 -13.89 -8.55
C ARG A 301 10.55 -13.88 -8.18
N LYS A 302 11.42 -13.32 -9.04
CA LYS A 302 12.87 -13.22 -8.81
C LYS A 302 13.29 -11.76 -8.89
N ARG A 303 13.96 -11.24 -7.85
CA ARG A 303 14.34 -9.80 -7.77
C ARG A 303 15.10 -9.33 -9.01
N GLU A 304 16.13 -10.06 -9.44
CA GLU A 304 16.97 -9.68 -10.58
C GLU A 304 16.17 -9.67 -11.90
N ALA A 305 15.33 -10.69 -12.11
CA ALA A 305 14.49 -10.78 -13.29
C ALA A 305 13.39 -9.70 -13.31
N HIS A 306 12.85 -9.34 -12.15
CA HIS A 306 11.93 -8.21 -12.00
C HIS A 306 12.57 -6.87 -12.37
N ILE A 307 13.78 -6.60 -11.88
CA ILE A 307 14.57 -5.40 -12.23
C ILE A 307 14.90 -5.39 -13.72
N LEU A 308 15.34 -6.53 -14.28
CA LEU A 308 15.63 -6.68 -15.71
C LEU A 308 14.39 -6.44 -16.58
N ASN A 309 13.23 -6.98 -16.19
CA ASN A 309 11.99 -6.76 -16.94
C ASN A 309 11.54 -5.29 -16.88
N ILE A 310 11.61 -4.64 -15.71
CA ILE A 310 11.32 -3.20 -15.61
C ILE A 310 12.32 -2.39 -16.48
N ALA A 311 13.61 -2.69 -16.41
CA ALA A 311 14.61 -2.02 -17.25
C ALA A 311 14.38 -2.26 -18.75
N ARG A 312 13.94 -3.47 -19.16
CA ARG A 312 13.58 -3.79 -20.55
C ARG A 312 12.42 -2.92 -21.03
N LEU A 313 11.36 -2.80 -20.24
CA LEU A 313 10.20 -1.98 -20.59
C LEU A 313 10.59 -0.49 -20.67
N ILE A 314 11.34 0.03 -19.69
CA ILE A 314 11.80 1.42 -19.71
C ILE A 314 12.70 1.71 -20.93
N THR A 315 13.66 0.83 -21.24
CA THR A 315 14.56 1.01 -22.40
C THR A 315 13.86 0.82 -23.75
N GLN A 316 12.83 -0.03 -23.81
CA GLN A 316 11.96 -0.16 -24.98
C GLN A 316 11.29 1.17 -25.31
N GLU A 317 10.55 1.69 -24.32
CA GLU A 317 9.79 2.92 -24.46
C GLU A 317 10.68 4.14 -24.71
N ILE A 318 11.83 4.25 -24.03
CA ILE A 318 12.82 5.31 -24.31
C ILE A 318 13.39 5.21 -25.73
N SER A 319 13.58 3.99 -26.27
CA SER A 319 14.05 3.80 -27.65
C SER A 319 13.00 4.19 -28.68
N LEU A 320 11.71 4.07 -28.33
CA LEU A 320 10.55 4.47 -29.15
C LEU A 320 10.26 5.97 -29.06
N MET A 321 10.48 6.62 -27.91
CA MET A 321 10.33 8.09 -27.73
C MET A 321 11.16 8.95 -28.69
N LYS A 322 12.16 8.37 -29.35
CA LYS A 322 13.05 9.04 -30.32
C LYS A 322 12.74 8.63 -31.76
N ASP A 323 11.45 8.39 -32.05
CA ASP A 323 10.84 8.07 -33.35
C ASP A 323 11.80 7.39 -34.36
N PRO A 324 12.27 6.15 -34.06
CA PRO A 324 13.22 5.45 -34.91
C PRO A 324 12.62 5.12 -36.28
N GLU A 325 13.36 5.39 -37.35
CA GLU A 325 12.93 5.14 -38.74
C GLU A 325 12.65 3.65 -39.03
N ASN A 326 13.19 2.74 -38.22
CA ASN A 326 13.05 1.30 -38.39
C ASN A 326 12.95 0.58 -37.03
N PRO A 327 12.02 -0.38 -36.85
CA PRO A 327 11.94 -1.23 -35.64
C PRO A 327 13.26 -1.94 -35.27
N ARG A 328 14.09 -2.29 -36.26
CA ARG A 328 15.42 -2.89 -36.02
C ARG A 328 16.37 -1.93 -35.33
N GLU A 329 16.25 -0.63 -35.61
CA GLU A 329 17.06 0.39 -34.93
C GLU A 329 16.61 0.54 -33.47
N ALA A 330 15.29 0.60 -33.22
CA ALA A 330 14.73 0.61 -31.86
C ALA A 330 15.24 -0.58 -31.02
N TYR A 331 15.23 -1.78 -31.59
CA TYR A 331 15.75 -2.99 -30.95
C TYR A 331 17.25 -2.93 -30.66
N ASN A 332 18.05 -2.40 -31.60
CA ASN A 332 19.50 -2.22 -31.39
C ASN A 332 19.79 -1.19 -30.29
N ARG A 333 19.08 -0.05 -30.27
CA ARG A 333 19.16 0.98 -29.22
C ARG A 333 18.83 0.38 -27.85
N GLN A 334 17.70 -0.31 -27.74
CA GLN A 334 17.27 -1.01 -26.52
C GLN A 334 18.33 -2.03 -26.05
N SER A 335 18.85 -2.85 -26.97
CA SER A 335 19.84 -3.89 -26.65
C SER A 335 21.16 -3.31 -26.15
N LYS A 336 21.63 -2.19 -26.72
CA LYS A 336 22.83 -1.47 -26.28
C LYS A 336 22.62 -0.88 -24.87
N LEU A 337 21.51 -0.17 -24.66
CA LEU A 337 21.15 0.38 -23.34
C LEU A 337 21.00 -0.71 -22.26
N LEU A 338 20.35 -1.83 -22.56
CA LEU A 338 20.23 -2.95 -21.61
C LEU A 338 21.56 -3.60 -21.27
N ARG A 339 22.44 -3.79 -22.27
CA ARG A 339 23.77 -4.34 -22.03
C ARG A 339 24.59 -3.44 -21.11
N ASP A 340 24.58 -2.14 -21.37
CA ASP A 340 25.35 -1.18 -20.58
C ASP A 340 24.74 -0.98 -19.17
N ALA A 341 23.41 -1.03 -19.04
CA ALA A 341 22.69 -0.96 -17.76
C ALA A 341 23.00 -2.13 -16.79
N PHE A 342 23.54 -3.25 -17.31
CA PHE A 342 23.84 -4.45 -16.51
C PHE A 342 25.33 -4.84 -16.51
N LYS A 343 26.20 -4.16 -17.28
CA LYS A 343 27.66 -4.42 -17.33
C LYS A 343 28.34 -4.38 -15.95
N GLU A 344 28.02 -3.40 -15.11
CA GLU A 344 28.61 -3.26 -13.77
C GLU A 344 28.11 -4.30 -12.74
N GLY A 345 27.27 -5.25 -13.15
CA GLY A 345 26.80 -6.34 -12.31
C GLY A 345 27.88 -7.37 -11.97
N ASP A 346 28.80 -7.62 -12.90
CA ASP A 346 29.82 -8.68 -12.79
C ASP A 346 31.10 -8.22 -12.06
N ASP A 347 31.41 -6.92 -12.07
CA ASP A 347 32.64 -6.33 -11.52
C ASP A 347 32.53 -5.87 -10.04
N LYS A 348 31.71 -6.54 -9.22
CA LYS A 348 31.76 -6.32 -7.76
C LYS A 348 32.92 -7.10 -7.15
N PRO A 349 33.96 -6.45 -6.60
CA PRO A 349 35.09 -7.16 -6.00
C PRO A 349 34.62 -7.99 -4.82
N SER A 350 35.02 -9.26 -4.81
CA SER A 350 34.63 -10.28 -3.84
C SER A 350 35.15 -9.97 -2.43
N ARG A 351 34.41 -9.14 -1.68
CA ARG A 351 34.64 -8.88 -0.26
C ARG A 351 34.35 -10.13 0.59
N LEU A 352 35.27 -11.11 0.59
CA LEU A 352 35.56 -12.02 1.71
C LEU A 352 36.77 -12.96 1.45
N LYS A 353 37.98 -12.39 1.39
CA LYS A 353 39.21 -13.08 1.83
C LYS A 353 39.94 -12.23 2.88
N LYS A 354 39.41 -12.25 4.12
CA LYS A 354 40.12 -11.80 5.33
C LYS A 354 39.91 -12.84 6.44
N ARG A 355 40.84 -13.80 6.54
CA ARG A 355 41.34 -14.45 7.77
C ARG A 355 42.13 -15.73 7.45
N LYS A 356 43.45 -15.60 7.44
CA LYS A 356 44.46 -16.50 8.05
C LYS A 356 45.86 -15.95 7.71
N GLY A 357 46.77 -16.03 8.67
CA GLY A 357 47.89 -15.10 8.85
C GLY A 357 47.69 -14.44 10.20
#